data_AF-A0A968WE06-F1
#
_entry.id   AF-A0A968WE06-F1
#
_cell.length_a   1.000
_cell.length_b   1.000
_cell.length_c   1.000
_cell.angle_alpha   90.00
_cell.angle_beta   90.00
_cell.angle_gamma   90.00
#
_symmetry.space_group_name_H-M   'P 1'
#
loop_
_entity.id
_entity.type
_entity.pdbx_description
1 polymer ?
#
loop_
_entity_poly.entity_id
_entity_poly.type
_entity_poly.pdbx_seq_one_letter_code
_entity_poly.pdbx_strand_id
1 'polypeptide(L)' 'QETLPLQWARTQNNLANAYYSRIKGDKTENIEKAIFASENALKIFTKEALPTEWATTQNSFAAAYSDRTQRR' A
#
# COMPACT_ATOMS: atom_id res chain seq x y z
N GLN A 1 -22.74 -0.41 6.30
CA GLN A 1 -22.16 -1.76 6.47
C GLN A 1 -20.98 -1.87 5.52
N GLU A 2 -19.86 -2.42 5.99
CA GLU A 2 -18.64 -2.57 5.18
C GLU A 2 -18.83 -3.68 4.14
N THR A 3 -18.41 -3.45 2.90
CA THR A 3 -18.51 -4.44 1.82
C THR A 3 -17.26 -5.31 1.77
N LEU A 4 -17.37 -6.53 1.24
CA LEU A 4 -16.21 -7.41 1.06
C LEU A 4 -15.07 -6.73 0.26
N PRO A 5 -15.32 -5.96 -0.82
CA PRO A 5 -14.26 -5.19 -1.49
C PRO A 5 -13.56 -4.16 -0.60
N LEU A 6 -14.30 -3.50 0.30
CA LEU A 6 -13.73 -2.51 1.21
C LEU A 6 -12.83 -3.15 2.27
N GLN A 7 -13.27 -4.28 2.84
CA GLN A 7 -12.46 -5.05 3.79
C GLN A 7 -11.19 -5.61 3.14
N TRP A 8 -11.31 -6.09 1.90
CA TRP A 8 -10.16 -6.54 1.12
C TRP A 8 -9.16 -5.40 0.87
N ALA A 9 -9.62 -4.21 0.45
CA ALA A 9 -8.75 -3.06 0.23
C ALA A 9 -8.01 -2.62 1.49
N ARG A 10 -8.69 -2.64 2.65
CA ARG A 10 -8.05 -2.37 3.96
C ARG A 10 -6.98 -3.39 4.30
N THR A 11 -7.24 -4.66 4.00
CA THR A 11 -6.26 -5.73 4.18
C THR A 11 -5.02 -5.51 3.29
N GLN A 12 -5.22 -5.09 2.04
CA GLN A 12 -4.13 -4.75 1.12
C GLN A 12 -3.30 -3.56 1.63
N ASN A 13 -3.92 -2.49 2.12
CA ASN A 13 -3.20 -1.36 2.71
C ASN A 13 -2.40 -1.77 3.97
N ASN A 14 -2.95 -2.64 4.81
CA ASN A 14 -2.21 -3.17 5.96
C ASN A 14 -1.02 -4.04 5.54
N LEU A 15 -1.18 -4.86 4.49
CA LEU A 15 -0.08 -5.63 3.90
C LEU A 15 1.01 -4.71 3.34
N ALA A 16 0.63 -3.61 2.69
CA ALA A 16 1.59 -2.63 2.19
C ALA A 16 2.47 -2.08 3.32
N ASN A 17 1.85 -1.63 4.41
CA ASN A 17 2.55 -1.10 5.59
C ASN A 17 3.43 -2.16 6.26
N ALA A 18 2.95 -3.40 6.36
CA ALA A 18 3.70 -4.50 6.94
C ALA A 18 4.93 -4.84 6.12
N TYR A 19 4.81 -4.93 4.79
CA TYR A 19 5.95 -5.19 3.90
C TYR A 19 6.95 -4.03 3.89
N TYR A 20 6.47 -2.78 3.87
CA TYR A 20 7.35 -1.61 3.93
C TYR A 20 8.19 -1.60 5.21
N SER A 21 7.58 -1.94 6.35
CA SER A 21 8.24 -1.97 7.67
C SER A 21 9.04 -3.24 7.94
N ARG A 22 8.97 -4.25 7.07
CA ARG A 22 9.58 -5.57 7.30
C ARG A 22 11.11 -5.48 7.20
N ILE A 23 11.78 -5.86 8.30
CA ILE A 23 13.25 -5.90 8.39
C ILE A 23 13.82 -7.22 7.84
N LYS A 24 13.06 -8.32 7.98
CA LYS A 24 13.50 -9.66 7.53
C LYS A 24 13.34 -9.83 6.02
N GLY A 25 14.28 -10.53 5.38
CA GLY A 25 14.26 -10.85 3.94
C GLY A 25 14.90 -9.74 3.09
N ASP A 26 14.80 -9.88 1.76
CA ASP A 26 15.33 -8.88 0.85
C ASP A 26 14.49 -7.59 0.91
N LYS A 27 15.15 -6.46 1.17
CA LYS A 27 14.45 -5.18 1.36
C LYS A 27 13.86 -4.66 0.05
N THR A 28 14.49 -4.92 -1.09
CA THR A 28 13.97 -4.53 -2.41
C THR A 28 12.71 -5.33 -2.73
N GLU A 29 12.72 -6.65 -2.51
CA GLU A 29 11.55 -7.50 -2.68
C GLU A 29 10.39 -7.07 -1.75
N ASN A 30 10.70 -6.75 -0.49
CA ASN A 30 9.70 -6.22 0.45
C ASN A 30 9.09 -4.90 -0.04
N ILE A 31 9.89 -3.99 -0.61
CA ILE A 31 9.41 -2.72 -1.18
C ILE A 31 8.48 -2.98 -2.38
N GLU A 32 8.85 -3.87 -3.30
CA GLU A 32 8.00 -4.20 -4.46
C GLU A 32 6.66 -4.82 -4.02
N LYS A 33 6.66 -5.66 -2.97
CA LYS A 33 5.42 -6.19 -2.39
C LYS A 33 4.57 -5.11 -1.73
N ALA A 34 5.19 -4.13 -1.07
CA ALA A 34 4.47 -3.00 -0.47
C ALA A 34 3.80 -2.12 -1.52
N ILE A 35 4.49 -1.88 -2.63
CA ILE A 35 3.97 -1.18 -3.80
C ILE A 35 2.76 -1.92 -4.36
N PHE A 36 2.91 -3.21 -4.67
CA PHE A 36 1.84 -4.02 -5.25
C PHE A 36 0.58 -4.07 -4.37
N ALA A 37 0.76 -4.20 -3.04
CA ALA A 37 -0.35 -4.20 -2.10
C ALA A 37 -1.05 -2.83 -2.05
N SER A 38 -0.29 -1.73 -2.09
CA SER A 38 -0.85 -0.37 -2.15
C SER A 38 -1.65 -0.14 -3.45
N GLU A 39 -1.15 -0.59 -4.60
CA GLU A 39 -1.87 -0.50 -5.88
C GLU A 39 -3.20 -1.24 -5.83
N ASN A 40 -3.24 -2.42 -5.20
CA ASN A 40 -4.47 -3.18 -5.03
C ASN A 40 -5.50 -2.46 -4.15
N ALA A 41 -5.05 -1.84 -3.04
CA ALA A 41 -5.93 -1.03 -2.20
C ALA A 41 -6.48 0.19 -2.95
N LEU A 42 -5.65 0.86 -3.75
CA LEU A 42 -6.02 2.04 -4.56
C LEU A 42 -7.02 1.75 -5.69
N LYS A 43 -7.27 0.47 -6.04
CA LYS A 43 -8.36 0.11 -6.98
C LYS A 43 -9.74 0.33 -6.37
N ILE A 44 -9.85 0.31 -5.04
CA ILE A 44 -11.11 0.48 -4.30
C ILE A 44 -11.12 1.82 -3.57
N PHE A 45 -10.00 2.20 -2.95
CA PHE A 45 -9.84 3.52 -2.35
C PHE A 45 -9.64 4.54 -3.46
N THR A 46 -10.69 5.28 -3.77
CA THR A 46 -10.62 6.42 -4.69
C THR A 46 -10.74 7.72 -3.92
N LYS A 47 -10.23 8.81 -4.49
CA LYS A 47 -10.30 10.14 -3.87
C LYS A 47 -11.75 10.59 -3.68
N GLU A 48 -12.66 10.18 -4.56
CA GLU A 48 -14.06 10.59 -4.58
C GLU A 48 -14.89 9.81 -3.57
N ALA A 49 -14.65 8.50 -3.43
CA ALA A 49 -15.47 7.64 -2.56
C ALA A 49 -14.90 7.53 -1.14
N LEU A 50 -13.56 7.48 -1.02
CA LEU A 50 -12.84 7.17 0.22
C LEU A 50 -11.58 8.05 0.33
N PRO A 51 -11.74 9.39 0.41
CA PRO A 51 -10.62 10.34 0.33
C PRO A 51 -9.56 10.10 1.40
N THR A 52 -9.97 9.73 2.62
CA THR A 52 -9.06 9.49 3.74
C THR A 52 -8.23 8.23 3.51
N GLU A 53 -8.86 7.08 3.21
CA GLU A 53 -8.15 5.84 2.90
C GLU A 53 -7.27 5.98 1.66
N TRP A 54 -7.74 6.70 0.63
CA TRP A 54 -6.95 6.99 -0.57
C TRP A 54 -5.70 7.78 -0.20
N ALA A 55 -5.81 8.87 0.56
CA ALA A 55 -4.66 9.69 0.95
C ALA A 55 -3.65 8.92 1.80
N THR A 56 -4.11 8.12 2.77
CA THR A 56 -3.22 7.29 3.59
C THR A 56 -2.49 6.23 2.75
N THR A 57 -3.20 5.60 1.81
CA THR A 57 -2.60 4.59 0.92
C THR A 57 -1.61 5.23 -0.05
N GLN A 58 -1.93 6.41 -0.60
CA GLN A 58 -1.04 7.20 -1.47
C GLN A 58 0.26 7.61 -0.75
N ASN A 59 0.19 8.03 0.52
CA ASN A 59 1.38 8.36 1.30
C ASN A 59 2.30 7.14 1.46
N SER A 60 1.72 5.97 1.74
CA SER A 60 2.46 4.72 1.91
C SER A 60 3.07 4.24 0.58
N PHE A 61 2.30 4.36 -0.51
CA PHE A 61 2.75 4.10 -1.87
C PHE A 61 3.93 5.00 -2.26
N ALA A 62 3.83 6.31 -2.03
CA ALA A 62 4.87 7.28 -2.35
C ALA A 62 6.17 7.01 -1.56
N ALA A 63 6.07 6.68 -0.28
CA ALA A 63 7.22 6.31 0.54
C ALA A 63 7.93 5.06 -0.02
N ALA A 64 7.18 4.02 -0.36
CA ALA A 64 7.74 2.80 -0.95
C ALA A 64 8.40 3.07 -2.33
N TYR A 65 7.78 3.89 -3.18
CA TYR A 65 8.39 4.28 -4.47
C TYR A 65 9.65 5.11 -4.32
N SER A 66 9.70 6.03 -3.36
CA SER A 66 10.90 6.82 -3.08
C SER A 66 12.06 5.93 -2.63
N ASP A 67 11.80 4.98 -1.71
CA ASP A 67 12.80 4.01 -1.29
C ASP A 67 13.28 3.13 -2.45
N ARG A 68 12.36 2.73 -3.34
CA ARG A 68 12.69 1.94 -4.53
C ARG A 68 13.65 2.67 -5.46
N THR A 69 13.41 3.96 -5.74
CA THR A 69 14.26 4.73 -6.66
C THR A 69 15.65 5.00 -6.08
N GLN A 70 15.75 5.19 -4.76
CA GLN A 70 17.04 5.37 -4.08
C GLN A 70 17.93 4.10 -4.08
N ARG A 71 17.34 2.93 -4.35
CA ARG A 71 18.02 1.63 -4.32
C ARG A 71 18.43 1.10 -5.71
N ARG A 72 18.13 1.85 -6.78
CA ARG A 72 18.56 1.54 -8.15
C ARG A 72 19.92 2.15 -8.45
#